data_AF-S9W9Q9-F1
#
_entry.id   AF-S9W9Q9-F1
#
_cell.length_a   1.000
_cell.length_b   1.000
_cell.length_c   1.000
_cell.angle_alpha   90.00
_cell.angle_beta   90.00
_cell.angle_gamma   90.00
#
_symmetry.space_group_name_H-M   'P 1'
#
loop_
_entity.id
_entity.type
_entity.pdbx_description
1 polymer ?
#
loop_
_entity_poly.entity_id
_entity_poly.type
_entity_poly.pdbx_seq_one_letter_code
_entity_poly.pdbx_strand_id
1 'polypeptide(L)'
;MDVVKKFLQLRRDGKGEEAYEMLAPGATFASPWGGLQYGARAHDILVDEARFTKRGHLVDAPIEQIGENTFQRKYQFDRGVFETGNVGWSWFHFYPTWRELYFVEHGQIRLVTIDKVPQKKFLRDFLGL
;
A
#
# COMPACT_ATOMS: atom_id res chain seq x y z
N MET A 1 -8.41 9.76 10.09
CA MET A 1 -6.96 9.89 9.81
C MET A 1 -6.12 9.13 10.84
N ASP A 2 -6.33 9.31 12.14
CA ASP A 2 -5.47 8.70 13.18
C ASP A 2 -5.50 7.17 13.18
N VAL A 3 -6.65 6.56 12.85
CA VAL A 3 -6.78 5.10 12.67
C VAL A 3 -5.80 4.58 11.60
N VAL A 4 -5.72 5.26 10.45
CA VAL A 4 -4.82 4.85 9.35
C VAL A 4 -3.36 5.02 9.75
N LYS A 5 -3.02 6.14 10.41
CA LYS A 5 -1.66 6.38 10.93
C LYS A 5 -1.23 5.28 11.91
N LYS A 6 -2.09 4.97 12.87
CA LYS A 6 -1.83 3.93 13.87
C LYS A 6 -1.71 2.54 13.21
N PHE A 7 -2.60 2.20 12.28
CA PHE A 7 -2.53 0.95 11.54
C PHE A 7 -1.20 0.79 10.78
N LEU A 8 -0.76 1.83 10.07
CA LEU A 8 0.53 1.84 9.38
C LEU A 8 1.70 1.76 10.34
N GLN A 9 1.63 2.44 11.48
CA GLN A 9 2.66 2.38 12.51
C GLN A 9 2.80 0.96 13.07
N LEU A 10 1.69 0.30 13.42
CA LEU A 10 1.71 -1.08 13.90
C LEU A 10 2.35 -2.04 12.90
N ARG A 11 2.02 -1.91 11.60
CA ARG A 11 2.63 -2.69 10.52
C ARG A 11 4.15 -2.45 10.43
N ARG A 12 4.60 -1.18 10.54
CA ARG A 12 6.04 -0.83 10.57
C ARG A 12 6.75 -1.43 11.77
N ASP A 13 6.07 -1.47 12.91
CA ASP A 13 6.61 -2.02 14.15
C ASP A 13 6.58 -3.56 14.20
N GLY A 14 6.04 -4.21 13.16
CA GLY A 14 5.90 -5.67 13.11
C GLY A 14 4.81 -6.21 14.03
N LYS A 15 3.90 -5.36 14.49
CA LYS A 15 2.77 -5.67 15.36
C LYS A 15 1.55 -6.07 14.52
N GLY A 16 1.71 -7.12 13.72
CA GLY A 16 0.70 -7.58 12.76
C GLY A 16 -0.64 -7.97 13.39
N GLU A 17 -0.59 -8.61 14.56
CA GLU A 17 -1.77 -8.95 15.37
C GLU A 17 -2.58 -7.70 15.74
N GLU A 18 -1.92 -6.71 16.35
CA GLU A 18 -2.55 -5.44 16.74
C GLU A 18 -3.05 -4.68 15.50
N ALA A 19 -2.35 -4.77 14.36
CA ALA A 19 -2.80 -4.16 13.12
C ALA A 19 -4.07 -4.84 12.58
N TYR A 20 -4.17 -6.17 12.68
CA TYR A 20 -5.35 -6.92 12.25
C TYR A 20 -6.59 -6.58 13.08
N GLU A 21 -6.43 -6.36 14.39
CA GLU A 21 -7.52 -5.91 15.27
C GLU A 21 -8.13 -4.54 14.87
N MET A 22 -7.39 -3.73 14.12
CA MET A 22 -7.90 -2.45 13.59
C MET A 22 -8.79 -2.63 12.36
N LEU A 23 -8.82 -3.82 11.75
CA LEU A 23 -9.69 -4.14 10.64
C LEU A 23 -11.11 -4.44 11.15
N ALA A 24 -12.11 -3.94 10.45
CA ALA A 24 -13.50 -4.28 10.73
C ALA A 24 -13.78 -5.76 10.38
N PRO A 25 -14.77 -6.41 11.01
CA PRO A 25 -15.24 -7.72 10.57
C PRO A 25 -15.64 -7.69 9.08
N GLY A 26 -15.09 -8.63 8.29
CA GLY A 26 -15.32 -8.69 6.84
C GLY A 26 -14.54 -7.64 6.02
N ALA A 27 -13.58 -6.94 6.63
CA ALA A 27 -12.72 -6.01 5.90
C ALA A 27 -11.95 -6.69 4.77
N THR A 28 -11.71 -5.92 3.72
CA THR A 28 -10.89 -6.32 2.59
C THR A 28 -9.53 -5.65 2.70
N PHE A 29 -8.46 -6.44 2.57
CA PHE A 29 -7.08 -5.95 2.69
C PHE A 29 -6.27 -6.32 1.45
N ALA A 30 -5.56 -5.36 0.87
CA ALA A 30 -4.69 -5.59 -0.28
C ALA A 30 -3.21 -5.45 0.09
N SER A 31 -2.36 -6.21 -0.60
CA SER A 31 -0.90 -6.20 -0.42
C SER A 31 -0.21 -5.91 -1.76
N PRO A 32 0.95 -5.23 -1.78
CA PRO A 32 1.70 -5.01 -3.02
C PRO A 32 2.09 -6.32 -3.74
N TRP A 33 2.13 -7.44 -3.03
CA TRP A 33 2.52 -8.75 -3.57
C TRP A 33 1.34 -9.68 -3.88
N GLY A 34 0.10 -9.28 -3.59
CA GLY A 34 -1.07 -10.15 -3.74
C GLY A 34 -2.36 -9.38 -4.04
N GLY A 35 -3.39 -10.08 -4.51
CA GLY A 35 -4.72 -9.50 -4.70
C GLY A 35 -5.41 -9.17 -3.37
N LEU A 36 -6.69 -8.83 -3.44
CA LEU A 36 -7.54 -8.60 -2.26
C LEU A 36 -7.63 -9.87 -1.39
N GLN A 37 -7.46 -9.70 -0.09
CA GLN A 37 -7.48 -10.74 0.93
C GLN A 37 -8.52 -10.43 2.00
N TYR A 38 -8.95 -11.47 2.69
CA TYR A 38 -10.06 -11.43 3.64
C TYR A 38 -9.79 -12.37 4.82
N GLY A 39 -10.30 -12.03 6.00
CA GLY A 39 -10.24 -12.87 7.20
C GLY A 39 -8.83 -13.38 7.50
N ALA A 40 -8.70 -14.71 7.65
CA ALA A 40 -7.44 -15.37 7.99
C ALA A 40 -6.27 -15.01 7.04
N ARG A 41 -6.51 -14.84 5.74
CA ARG A 41 -5.42 -14.46 4.82
C ARG A 41 -4.92 -13.04 5.03
N ALA A 42 -5.80 -12.11 5.40
CA ALA A 42 -5.40 -10.74 5.74
C ALA A 42 -4.59 -10.74 7.04
N HIS A 43 -5.04 -11.53 8.03
CA HIS A 43 -4.31 -11.78 9.27
C HIS A 43 -2.90 -12.32 9.01
N ASP A 44 -2.79 -13.42 8.28
CA ASP A 44 -1.50 -14.09 8.04
C ASP A 44 -0.49 -13.15 7.37
N ILE A 45 -0.94 -12.36 6.38
CA ILE A 45 -0.08 -11.37 5.74
C ILE A 45 0.39 -10.30 6.73
N LEU A 46 -0.50 -9.74 7.55
CA LEU A 46 -0.14 -8.69 8.51
C LEU A 46 0.84 -9.21 9.56
N VAL A 47 0.67 -10.45 10.03
CA VAL A 47 1.59 -11.11 10.96
C VAL A 47 2.93 -11.41 10.29
N ASP A 48 2.92 -11.95 9.07
CA ASP A 48 4.14 -12.29 8.35
C ASP A 48 4.92 -11.06 7.85
N GLU A 49 4.30 -9.88 7.73
CA GLU A 49 4.97 -8.63 7.36
C GLU A 49 6.18 -8.35 8.27
N ALA A 50 6.15 -8.75 9.54
CA ALA A 50 7.27 -8.61 10.47
C ALA A 50 8.55 -9.34 10.01
N ARG A 51 8.40 -10.38 9.19
CA ARG A 51 9.48 -11.23 8.67
C ARG A 51 9.99 -10.78 7.30
N PHE A 52 9.33 -9.80 6.67
CA PHE A 52 9.69 -9.37 5.32
C PHE A 52 11.05 -8.66 5.32
N THR A 53 11.97 -9.14 4.49
CA THR A 53 13.32 -8.55 4.34
C THR A 53 13.27 -7.09 3.89
N LYS A 54 12.24 -6.70 3.13
CA LYS A 54 12.02 -5.33 2.66
C LYS A 54 10.58 -4.92 2.92
N ARG A 55 10.40 -3.89 3.76
CA ARG A 55 9.10 -3.27 4.06
C ARG A 55 8.95 -1.88 3.44
N GLY A 56 9.53 -1.71 2.24
CA GLY A 56 9.53 -0.41 1.54
C GLY A 56 8.12 0.09 1.22
N HIS A 57 7.12 -0.80 1.14
CA HIS A 57 5.72 -0.41 0.99
C HIS A 57 5.15 0.27 2.24
N LEU A 58 5.78 0.09 3.41
CA LEU A 58 5.40 0.75 4.65
C LEU A 58 6.19 2.05 4.89
N VAL A 59 6.88 2.59 3.88
CA VAL A 59 7.60 3.87 3.97
C VAL A 59 6.69 4.98 4.52
N ASP A 60 7.29 5.93 5.21
CA ASP A 60 6.55 7.11 5.65
C ASP A 60 6.18 7.99 4.47
N ALA A 61 4.87 8.15 4.28
CA ALA A 61 4.29 8.84 3.15
C ALA A 61 3.09 9.65 3.64
N PRO A 62 2.88 10.87 3.10
CA PRO A 62 1.75 11.69 3.45
C PRO A 62 0.42 10.96 3.26
N ILE A 63 -0.47 11.07 4.25
CA ILE A 63 -1.83 10.56 4.19
C ILE A 63 -2.74 11.75 3.91
N GLU A 64 -3.46 11.67 2.81
CA GLU A 64 -4.41 12.69 2.36
C GLU A 64 -5.83 12.17 2.57
N GLN A 65 -6.73 13.02 3.06
CA GLN A 65 -8.16 12.72 3.06
C GLN A 65 -8.76 13.14 1.70
N ILE A 66 -9.42 12.21 1.01
CA ILE A 66 -9.97 12.44 -0.34
C ILE A 66 -11.49 12.34 -0.41
N GLY A 67 -12.12 11.97 0.69
CA GLY A 67 -13.56 11.88 0.82
C GLY A 67 -13.97 11.70 2.28
N GLU A 68 -15.27 11.65 2.54
CA GLU A 68 -15.77 11.21 3.83
C GLU A 68 -15.23 9.81 4.11
N ASN A 69 -14.62 9.63 5.27
CA ASN A 69 -14.10 8.33 5.72
C ASN A 69 -13.06 7.66 4.79
N THR A 70 -12.53 8.40 3.80
CA THR A 70 -11.67 7.86 2.75
C THR A 70 -10.34 8.58 2.74
N PHE A 71 -9.26 7.81 2.89
CA PHE A 71 -7.89 8.31 2.95
C PHE A 71 -7.04 7.65 1.86
N GLN A 72 -6.03 8.37 1.37
CA GLN A 72 -5.05 7.82 0.45
C GLN A 72 -3.63 8.12 0.91
N ARG A 73 -2.69 7.27 0.52
CA ARG A 73 -1.27 7.63 0.48
C ARG A 73 -0.66 7.18 -0.82
N LYS A 74 0.37 7.89 -1.26
CA LYS A 74 1.15 7.54 -2.45
C LYS A 74 2.61 7.42 -2.08
N TYR A 75 3.27 6.40 -2.59
CA TYR A 75 4.69 6.16 -2.30
C TYR A 75 5.36 5.41 -3.45
N GLN A 76 6.68 5.52 -3.52
CA GLN A 76 7.50 4.79 -4.46
C GLN A 76 8.01 3.50 -3.82
N PHE A 77 7.82 2.38 -4.50
CA PHE A 77 8.22 1.09 -3.96
C PHE A 77 8.52 0.07 -5.06
N ASP A 78 9.70 -0.54 -5.00
CA ASP A 78 10.03 -1.71 -5.82
C ASP A 78 9.73 -2.99 -5.04
N ARG A 79 8.73 -3.75 -5.53
CA ARG A 79 8.34 -5.02 -4.92
C ARG A 79 9.26 -6.19 -5.29
N GLY A 80 10.32 -5.94 -6.05
CA GLY A 80 11.38 -6.92 -6.35
C GLY A 80 11.04 -7.87 -7.49
N VAL A 81 10.20 -7.43 -8.43
CA VAL A 81 9.84 -8.19 -9.64
C VAL A 81 10.07 -7.32 -10.88
N PHE A 82 10.32 -7.96 -12.02
CA PHE A 82 10.45 -7.24 -13.28
C PHE A 82 9.08 -6.66 -13.67
N GLU A 83 8.92 -5.35 -13.50
CA GLU A 83 7.69 -4.63 -13.85
C GLU A 83 7.95 -3.51 -14.82
N THR A 84 6.99 -3.28 -15.72
CA THR A 84 6.96 -2.08 -16.55
C THR A 84 7.00 -0.83 -15.66
N GLY A 85 8.00 0.04 -15.86
CA GLY A 85 8.23 1.24 -15.05
C GLY A 85 9.38 1.13 -14.05
N ASN A 86 9.92 -0.07 -13.78
CA ASN A 86 11.22 -0.27 -13.13
C ASN A 86 12.33 -0.05 -14.19
N VAL A 87 12.55 1.18 -14.63
CA VAL A 87 13.57 1.54 -15.63
C VAL A 87 14.44 2.65 -15.10
N GLY A 88 15.75 2.54 -15.32
CA GLY A 88 16.73 3.50 -14.81
C GLY A 88 18.16 3.10 -15.14
N TRP A 89 19.05 4.10 -15.28
CA TRP A 89 20.50 3.84 -15.20
C TRP A 89 20.84 3.40 -13.77
N SER A 90 21.95 2.67 -13.57
CA SER A 90 22.31 2.09 -12.27
C SER A 90 22.36 3.10 -11.10
N TRP A 91 22.36 4.40 -11.39
CA TRP A 91 22.36 5.51 -10.44
C TRP A 91 21.00 6.20 -10.27
N PHE A 92 20.04 6.03 -11.18
CA PHE A 92 18.72 6.66 -11.16
C PHE A 92 17.64 5.61 -11.42
N HIS A 93 17.29 4.83 -10.40
CA HIS A 93 16.15 3.90 -10.49
C HIS A 93 14.85 4.69 -10.32
N PHE A 94 13.97 4.65 -11.33
CA PHE A 94 12.60 5.09 -11.16
C PHE A 94 11.77 3.92 -10.63
N TYR A 95 11.28 4.05 -9.40
CA TYR A 95 10.36 3.08 -8.82
C TYR A 95 8.91 3.42 -9.19
N PRO A 96 8.04 2.40 -9.35
CA PRO A 96 6.64 2.64 -9.59
C PRO A 96 6.02 3.31 -8.37
N THR A 97 5.13 4.26 -8.66
CA THR A 97 4.30 4.88 -7.64
C THR A 97 3.12 3.97 -7.35
N TRP A 98 2.94 3.63 -6.10
CA TRP A 98 1.80 2.91 -5.57
C TRP A 98 0.85 3.89 -4.89
N ARG A 99 -0.45 3.63 -5.00
CA ARG A 99 -1.50 4.32 -4.27
C ARG A 99 -2.20 3.30 -3.39
N GLU A 100 -2.21 3.56 -2.10
CA GLU A 100 -2.98 2.79 -1.13
C GLU A 100 -4.16 3.63 -0.67
N LEU A 101 -5.37 3.05 -0.73
CA LEU A 101 -6.62 3.67 -0.31
C LEU A 101 -7.14 2.98 0.94
N TYR A 102 -7.70 3.77 1.85
CA TYR A 102 -8.30 3.30 3.10
C TYR A 102 -9.71 3.82 3.22
N PHE A 103 -10.65 2.93 3.48
CA PHE A 103 -11.99 3.29 3.92
C PHE A 103 -12.14 2.93 5.39
N VAL A 104 -12.49 3.91 6.21
CA VAL A 104 -12.59 3.79 7.67
C VAL A 104 -14.02 4.02 8.10
N GLU A 105 -14.66 3.06 8.75
CA GLU A 105 -16.02 3.18 9.25
C GLU A 105 -16.06 2.78 10.72
N HIS A 106 -16.76 3.56 11.55
CA HIS A 106 -16.86 3.32 13.00
C HIS A 106 -15.50 3.14 13.72
N GLY A 107 -14.48 3.86 13.27
CA GLY A 107 -13.12 3.79 13.84
C GLY A 107 -12.30 2.58 13.42
N GLN A 108 -12.82 1.71 12.55
CA GLN A 108 -12.12 0.54 12.02
C GLN A 108 -11.91 0.64 10.51
N ILE A 109 -10.87 -0.03 10.00
CA ILE A 109 -10.59 -0.06 8.57
C ILE A 109 -11.44 -1.15 7.92
N ARG A 110 -12.28 -0.76 6.96
CA ARG A 110 -13.14 -1.69 6.20
C ARG A 110 -12.53 -2.11 4.86
N LEU A 111 -11.74 -1.24 4.26
CA LEU A 111 -11.10 -1.51 2.98
C LEU A 111 -9.70 -0.93 2.98
N VAL A 112 -8.75 -1.74 2.55
CA VAL A 112 -7.44 -1.30 2.07
C VAL A 112 -7.30 -1.79 0.64
N THR A 113 -7.15 -0.87 -0.32
CA THR A 113 -6.72 -1.22 -1.68
C THR A 113 -5.31 -0.73 -1.91
N ILE A 114 -4.59 -1.39 -2.80
CA ILE A 114 -3.27 -0.96 -3.22
C ILE A 114 -3.14 -1.17 -4.73
N ASP A 115 -2.93 -0.08 -5.44
CA ASP A 115 -2.88 -0.08 -6.90
C ASP A 115 -1.61 0.63 -7.37
N LYS A 116 -0.97 0.05 -8.37
CA LYS A 116 0.09 0.74 -9.11
C LYS A 116 -0.53 1.90 -9.89
N VAL A 117 -0.02 3.11 -9.67
CA VAL A 117 -0.46 4.29 -10.40
C VAL A 117 0.11 4.20 -11.82
N PRO A 118 -0.74 4.30 -12.87
CA PRO A 118 -0.24 4.38 -14.23
C PRO A 118 0.73 5.56 -14.36
N GLN A 119 1.90 5.32 -14.95
CA GLN A 119 2.80 6.42 -15.29
C GLN A 119 2.06 7.35 -16.27
N LYS A 120 2.12 8.66 -16.04
CA LYS A 120 1.63 9.62 -17.03
C LYS A 120 2.43 9.36 -18.31
N LYS A 121 1.75 8.96 -19.39
CA LYS A 121 2.34 8.88 -20.72
C LYS A 121 3.01 10.22 -20.99
N PHE A 122 4.32 10.23 -21.14
CA PHE A 122 5.00 11.43 -21.60
C PHE A 122 4.57 11.70 -23.04
N LEU A 123 4.65 12.96 -23.49
CA LEU A 123 4.38 13.36 -24.88
C LEU A 123 5.08 12.48 -25.94
N ARG A 124 6.17 11.80 -25.57
CA ARG A 124 6.86 10.81 -26.42
C ARG A 124 5.98 9.61 -26.80
N ASP A 125 5.19 9.07 -25.87
CA ASP A 125 4.26 7.97 -26.15
C ASP A 125 3.09 8.39 -27.06
N PHE A 126 2.75 9.69 -27.06
CA PHE A 126 1.73 10.25 -27.96
C PHE A 126 2.28 10.46 -29.37
N LEU A 127 3.59 10.66 -29.52
CA LEU A 127 4.28 10.84 -30.79
C LEU A 127 4.78 9.52 -31.40
N GLY A 128 4.55 8.37 -30.75
CA GLY A 128 4.99 7.06 -31.23
C GLY A 128 6.52 6.91 -31.32
N LEU A 129 7.25 7.65 -30.50
CA LEU A 129 8.72 7.68 -30.43
C LEU A 129 9.27 6.87 -29.26
#